data_AF-A0A812KPY1-F1
#
_entry.id   AF-A0A812KPY1-F1
#
_cell.length_a   1.000
_cell.length_b   1.000
_cell.length_c   1.000
_cell.angle_alpha   90.00
_cell.angle_beta   90.00
_cell.angle_gamma   90.00
#
_symmetry.space_group_name_H-M   'P 1'
#
loop_
_entity.id
_entity.type
_entity.pdbx_description
1 polymer ?
#
loop_
_entity_poly.entity_id
_entity_poly.type
_entity_poly.pdbx_seq_one_letter_code
_entity_poly.pdbx_strand_id
1 'polypeptide(L)'
;MSHGAWPCLLKPCRAKTVPPSTARTTSGNWRPAAIAAVVCGFKRRRGGLYISALRASLRDSEGRKIQNAPVFDASNLKSIKSRHTAEFCSRPFGVLAYAPSSNGKGAMVWELGEERYPGDPQGRARMAGVEEEFVVKAINGQDVSTWEFPDILDLLGDKILDNSSGKFQSTCKGAMQNSPADLPVRIEFVQIQLQPTEQAPVAMTPAPQIPRPQAIRDYPLRYTHAVDDAFLKSALDAFTEHAGQPVLSVDDALQLVTDADKLFRAEQTLQRVEVNTVVVVGDLHGQFYDLLRIFEELGMPSEKNPYLFNGDFVDRGAHSLEVVFTLLLLKMRHPSYIYMNRGNHEAADLNLRYGFAAEIRDHYGFDGHRLFDAFSQMFRWMPLAHVLNSDVFVVHGGLPGPDPRLPFNDAGGGGTGYDAVGFSGRRGGGQHLSLLGYNPDNVSLPPRKTELTLEDIASLPRGGDPATDLKKLAELPEDEAEVQRVIVDLLWADPRGKTGYGPSYRVRKGCYIFGPNITTAFLRRNGLRLMIRSHEVKVGGFEWTHPDCITVFSAPNYLGHAGNKGAVIKLAPDETGRLAPSFVTYEAQDVSGNVGAEQKCCN
;
A
#
# COMPACT_ATOMS: atom_id res chain seq x y z
N MET A 1 -39.50 11.82 -30.41
CA MET A 1 -38.33 11.01 -30.82
C MET A 1 -37.59 10.63 -29.55
N SER A 2 -37.29 9.34 -29.41
CA SER A 2 -37.27 8.55 -28.17
C SER A 2 -36.25 8.98 -27.10
N HIS A 3 -36.75 9.25 -25.90
CA HIS A 3 -35.98 9.33 -24.65
C HIS A 3 -35.91 7.95 -23.99
N GLY A 4 -34.69 7.43 -23.80
CA GLY A 4 -34.44 6.20 -23.04
C GLY A 4 -34.23 6.53 -21.56
N ALA A 5 -35.23 6.24 -20.73
CA ALA A 5 -35.11 6.25 -19.28
C ALA A 5 -34.41 4.97 -18.80
N TRP A 6 -33.45 5.10 -17.89
CA TRP A 6 -32.75 3.99 -17.23
C TRP A 6 -33.66 3.37 -16.15
N PRO A 7 -33.96 2.07 -16.16
CA PRO A 7 -34.74 1.45 -15.09
C PRO A 7 -33.87 1.10 -13.87
N CYS A 8 -34.42 1.33 -12.67
CA CYS A 8 -33.85 0.95 -11.38
C CYS A 8 -33.30 -0.48 -11.37
N LEU A 9 -32.05 -0.62 -10.91
CA LEU A 9 -31.42 -1.89 -10.64
C LEU A 9 -31.98 -2.49 -9.34
N LEU A 10 -32.17 -3.82 -9.36
CA LEU A 10 -32.51 -4.73 -8.25
C LEU A 10 -34.01 -4.84 -7.86
N LYS A 11 -34.66 -5.90 -8.35
CA LYS A 11 -35.88 -6.47 -7.76
C LYS A 11 -35.49 -7.55 -6.73
N PRO A 12 -36.17 -7.65 -5.57
CA PRO A 12 -35.87 -8.67 -4.57
C PRO A 12 -36.39 -10.05 -4.98
N CYS A 13 -35.52 -11.07 -4.92
CA CYS A 13 -35.92 -12.47 -5.06
C CYS A 13 -36.69 -12.94 -3.81
N ARG A 14 -37.89 -13.49 -4.04
CA ARG A 14 -38.73 -14.11 -2.99
C ARG A 14 -38.05 -15.37 -2.43
N ALA A 15 -37.83 -15.39 -1.11
CA ALA A 15 -37.40 -16.58 -0.38
C ALA A 15 -38.53 -17.64 -0.37
N LYS A 16 -38.19 -18.88 -0.76
CA LYS A 16 -39.03 -20.06 -0.51
C LYS A 16 -38.63 -20.68 0.83
N THR A 17 -39.59 -20.80 1.73
CA THR A 17 -39.49 -21.42 3.05
C THR A 17 -39.36 -22.94 2.94
N VAL A 18 -38.42 -23.54 3.69
CA VAL A 18 -38.29 -24.99 3.93
C VAL A 18 -38.43 -25.22 5.45
N PRO A 19 -39.19 -26.22 5.92
CA PRO A 19 -39.52 -26.39 7.34
C PRO A 19 -38.36 -27.02 8.14
N PRO A 20 -38.33 -26.85 9.48
CA PRO A 20 -37.22 -27.28 10.31
C PRO A 20 -37.32 -28.77 10.63
N SER A 21 -36.20 -29.51 10.53
CA SER A 21 -36.09 -30.86 11.09
C SER A 21 -35.20 -30.86 12.34
N THR A 22 -35.82 -31.38 13.39
CA THR A 22 -35.41 -31.71 14.75
C THR A 22 -33.92 -31.94 15.04
N ALA A 23 -33.45 -31.28 16.09
CA ALA A 23 -32.20 -31.57 16.80
C ALA A 23 -32.25 -32.94 17.51
N ARG A 24 -31.13 -33.68 17.47
CA ARG A 24 -30.79 -34.72 18.45
C ARG A 24 -29.34 -34.57 18.86
N THR A 25 -29.15 -34.43 20.16
CA THR A 25 -27.90 -34.49 20.90
C THR A 25 -27.35 -35.93 20.90
N THR A 26 -26.03 -36.10 20.89
CA THR A 26 -25.32 -37.16 21.64
C THR A 26 -23.81 -36.91 21.67
N SER A 27 -23.25 -37.28 22.80
CA SER A 27 -21.90 -37.08 23.33
C SER A 27 -20.86 -38.11 22.84
N GLY A 28 -19.61 -37.67 22.70
CA GLY A 28 -18.35 -38.36 23.08
C GLY A 28 -18.03 -39.75 22.51
N ASN A 29 -17.01 -39.84 21.66
CA ASN A 29 -15.70 -40.49 21.94
C ASN A 29 -14.87 -40.68 20.67
N TRP A 30 -13.57 -40.37 20.77
CA TRP A 30 -12.55 -40.58 19.75
C TRP A 30 -11.92 -41.97 19.85
N ARG A 31 -11.81 -42.70 18.73
CA ARG A 31 -10.63 -43.44 18.22
C ARG A 31 -10.96 -44.28 16.96
N PRO A 32 -9.95 -44.70 16.16
CA PRO A 32 -9.97 -44.59 14.71
C PRO A 32 -10.14 -45.94 13.97
N ALA A 33 -10.71 -45.89 12.76
CA ALA A 33 -10.54 -46.95 11.75
C ALA A 33 -10.57 -46.36 10.34
N ALA A 34 -9.63 -46.84 9.54
CA ALA A 34 -9.31 -46.41 8.19
C ALA A 34 -10.12 -47.18 7.12
N ILE A 35 -9.86 -46.78 5.87
CA ILE A 35 -10.23 -47.37 4.56
C ILE A 35 -11.50 -46.69 3.98
N ALA A 36 -11.41 -45.88 2.92
CA ALA A 36 -10.95 -46.30 1.60
C ALA A 36 -10.11 -45.27 0.85
N ALA A 37 -9.07 -45.80 0.20
CA ALA A 37 -8.19 -45.14 -0.73
C ALA A 37 -8.90 -44.83 -2.05
N VAL A 38 -8.65 -43.63 -2.60
CA VAL A 38 -8.28 -43.34 -4.00
C VAL A 38 -7.78 -41.88 -3.96
N VAL A 39 -6.66 -41.60 -4.63
CA VAL A 39 -5.89 -40.33 -4.63
C VAL A 39 -4.97 -40.08 -3.41
N CYS A 40 -4.21 -41.09 -2.99
CA CYS A 40 -2.97 -40.87 -2.24
C CYS A 40 -1.86 -41.68 -2.90
N GLY A 41 -1.08 -41.02 -3.76
CA GLY A 41 -0.10 -41.70 -4.61
C GLY A 41 0.97 -40.78 -5.19
N PHE A 42 1.46 -39.78 -4.45
CA PHE A 42 2.73 -39.11 -4.77
C PHE A 42 3.44 -38.66 -3.48
N LYS A 43 3.79 -39.64 -2.62
CA LYS A 43 4.75 -39.41 -1.54
C LYS A 43 6.18 -39.41 -2.09
N ARG A 44 6.96 -38.41 -1.65
CA ARG A 44 8.36 -38.53 -1.21
C ARG A 44 9.27 -39.41 -2.09
N ARG A 45 9.93 -38.82 -3.10
CA ARG A 45 11.21 -39.32 -3.64
C ARG A 45 11.89 -38.32 -4.59
N ARG A 46 12.23 -37.11 -4.12
CA ARG A 46 13.20 -36.21 -4.80
C ARG A 46 13.92 -35.29 -3.80
N GLY A 47 14.73 -35.88 -2.91
CA GLY A 47 15.47 -35.19 -1.83
C GLY A 47 16.61 -34.25 -2.26
N GLY A 48 16.64 -33.80 -3.51
CA GLY A 48 17.60 -32.80 -4.00
C GLY A 48 16.90 -31.67 -4.76
N LEU A 49 15.99 -32.02 -5.67
CA LEU A 49 15.19 -31.06 -6.46
C LEU A 49 14.23 -30.21 -5.62
N TYR A 50 13.68 -30.76 -4.53
CA TYR A 50 12.82 -29.99 -3.62
C TYR A 50 13.60 -28.95 -2.83
N ILE A 51 14.81 -29.29 -2.37
CA ILE A 51 15.67 -28.40 -1.59
C ILE A 51 16.25 -27.30 -2.49
N SER A 52 16.66 -27.63 -3.72
CA SER A 52 17.10 -26.62 -4.70
C SER A 52 15.95 -25.68 -5.09
N ALA A 53 14.73 -26.19 -5.23
CA ALA A 53 13.54 -25.37 -5.51
C ALA A 53 13.17 -24.49 -4.31
N LEU A 54 13.22 -25.01 -3.08
CA LEU A 54 12.96 -24.27 -1.84
C LEU A 54 13.97 -23.13 -1.69
N ARG A 55 15.26 -23.40 -1.80
CA ARG A 55 16.33 -22.38 -1.74
C ARG A 55 16.25 -21.38 -2.89
N ALA A 56 15.94 -21.81 -4.11
CA ALA A 56 15.72 -20.92 -5.25
C ALA A 56 14.44 -20.07 -5.14
N SER A 57 13.50 -20.46 -4.26
CA SER A 57 12.24 -19.75 -4.01
C SER A 57 12.32 -18.75 -2.86
N LEU A 58 13.35 -18.82 -2.02
CA LEU A 58 13.55 -17.86 -0.93
C LEU A 58 13.76 -16.43 -1.48
N ARG A 59 13.15 -15.47 -0.80
CA ARG A 59 13.25 -14.04 -1.10
C ARG A 59 13.55 -13.27 0.19
N ASP A 60 14.36 -12.22 0.09
CA ASP A 60 14.54 -11.26 1.19
C ASP A 60 13.34 -10.31 1.29
N SER A 61 13.35 -9.42 2.27
CA SER A 61 12.30 -8.41 2.46
C SER A 61 12.13 -7.43 1.28
N GLU A 62 13.13 -7.36 0.39
CA GLU A 62 13.11 -6.57 -0.84
C GLU A 62 12.67 -7.39 -2.08
N GLY A 63 12.25 -8.64 -1.89
CA GLY A 63 11.77 -9.51 -2.96
C GLY A 63 12.88 -10.04 -3.89
N ARG A 64 14.15 -9.85 -3.53
CA ARG A 64 15.31 -10.37 -4.27
C ARG A 64 15.52 -11.83 -3.92
N LYS A 65 16.01 -12.62 -4.88
CA LYS A 65 16.44 -14.01 -4.61
C LYS A 65 17.52 -13.99 -3.54
N ILE A 66 17.33 -14.75 -2.45
CA ILE A 66 18.40 -14.99 -1.48
C ILE A 66 19.45 -15.86 -2.17
N GLN A 67 20.49 -15.22 -2.69
CA GLN A 67 21.66 -15.89 -3.24
C GLN A 67 22.63 -16.14 -2.08
N ASN A 68 23.02 -17.41 -1.87
CA ASN A 68 24.01 -17.81 -0.86
C ASN A 68 23.53 -17.84 0.61
N ALA A 69 22.31 -18.33 0.89
CA ALA A 69 21.89 -18.58 2.27
C ALA A 69 22.93 -19.47 3.01
N PRO A 70 23.29 -19.15 4.27
CA PRO A 70 24.31 -19.87 5.03
C PRO A 70 24.00 -21.36 5.09
N VAL A 71 25.02 -22.19 4.84
CA VAL A 71 24.89 -23.62 5.02
C VAL A 71 25.22 -23.95 6.47
N PHE A 72 24.20 -24.31 7.24
CA PHE A 72 24.36 -24.83 8.59
C PHE A 72 23.93 -26.29 8.67
N ASP A 73 24.44 -27.06 9.63
CA ASP A 73 23.95 -28.41 9.95
C ASP A 73 23.14 -28.37 11.24
N ALA A 74 21.83 -28.47 11.12
CA ALA A 74 20.91 -28.44 12.25
C ALA A 74 20.98 -29.70 13.13
N SER A 75 21.64 -30.78 12.66
CA SER A 75 21.83 -32.04 13.39
C SER A 75 23.16 -32.14 14.14
N ASN A 76 24.13 -31.27 13.84
CA ASN A 76 25.43 -31.23 14.50
C ASN A 76 25.60 -29.95 15.33
N LEU A 77 24.77 -29.83 16.37
CA LEU A 77 24.80 -28.71 17.33
C LEU A 77 25.98 -28.79 18.33
N LYS A 78 27.09 -29.44 17.98
CA LYS A 78 28.25 -29.60 18.86
C LYS A 78 29.11 -28.32 18.97
N SER A 79 28.70 -27.23 18.34
CA SER A 79 29.37 -25.91 18.33
C SER A 79 28.40 -24.76 18.70
N ILE A 80 27.49 -25.00 19.66
CA ILE A 80 26.64 -23.92 20.20
C ILE A 80 27.54 -22.91 20.92
N LYS A 81 27.59 -21.67 20.44
CA LYS A 81 28.32 -20.56 21.08
C LYS A 81 27.49 -19.93 22.21
N SER A 82 26.20 -19.77 21.98
CA SER A 82 25.26 -19.14 22.92
C SER A 82 23.85 -19.71 22.74
N ARG A 83 23.07 -19.63 23.81
CA ARG A 83 21.65 -19.97 23.83
C ARG A 83 20.87 -18.73 24.22
N HIS A 84 19.76 -18.49 23.55
CA HIS A 84 18.86 -17.40 23.86
C HIS A 84 17.42 -17.88 23.81
N THR A 85 16.62 -17.48 24.78
CA THR A 85 15.21 -17.87 24.84
C THR A 85 14.36 -16.61 24.79
N ALA A 86 13.48 -16.53 23.79
CA ALA A 86 12.52 -15.46 23.66
C ALA A 86 11.09 -16.00 23.84
N GLU A 87 10.25 -15.20 24.50
CA GLU A 87 8.84 -15.49 24.67
C GLU A 87 8.02 -14.44 23.93
N PHE A 88 7.11 -14.90 23.06
CA PHE A 88 6.29 -14.05 22.23
C PHE A 88 4.82 -14.20 22.60
N CYS A 89 4.22 -13.12 23.09
CA CYS A 89 2.81 -13.07 23.48
C CYS A 89 1.86 -12.81 22.31
N SER A 90 2.39 -12.44 21.14
CA SER A 90 1.60 -12.20 19.92
C SER A 90 2.44 -12.35 18.65
N ARG A 91 1.77 -12.65 17.53
CA ARG A 91 2.36 -12.72 16.18
C ARG A 91 2.09 -11.43 15.40
N PRO A 92 2.90 -11.07 14.39
CA PRO A 92 4.19 -11.69 14.04
C PRO A 92 5.26 -11.44 15.13
N PHE A 93 6.33 -12.23 15.12
CA PHE A 93 7.47 -12.06 16.01
C PHE A 93 8.47 -11.04 15.47
N GLY A 94 8.38 -10.65 14.20
CA GLY A 94 9.29 -9.66 13.60
C GLY A 94 10.55 -10.28 12.98
N VAL A 95 10.54 -11.58 12.70
CA VAL A 95 11.49 -12.20 11.78
C VAL A 95 10.96 -12.06 10.36
N LEU A 96 11.72 -11.39 9.50
CA LEU A 96 11.33 -11.14 8.11
C LEU A 96 11.66 -12.32 7.20
N ALA A 97 12.68 -13.12 7.52
CA ALA A 97 12.96 -14.32 6.74
C ALA A 97 13.64 -15.40 7.58
N TYR A 98 13.26 -16.65 7.31
CA TYR A 98 13.95 -17.84 7.81
C TYR A 98 14.63 -18.58 6.65
N ALA A 99 15.77 -19.19 6.92
CA ALA A 99 16.53 -19.99 5.95
C ALA A 99 16.66 -21.47 6.40
N PRO A 100 16.53 -22.45 5.49
CA PRO A 100 16.77 -23.87 5.77
C PRO A 100 18.25 -24.25 5.65
N SER A 101 18.64 -25.33 6.36
CA SER A 101 19.90 -26.03 6.14
C SER A 101 20.04 -26.59 4.71
N SER A 102 21.26 -27.00 4.32
CA SER A 102 21.55 -27.66 3.04
C SER A 102 20.80 -28.97 2.84
N ASN A 103 20.39 -29.62 3.91
CA ASN A 103 19.58 -30.83 3.87
C ASN A 103 18.07 -30.57 3.98
N GLY A 104 17.64 -29.30 3.98
CA GLY A 104 16.23 -28.90 4.07
C GLY A 104 15.64 -28.94 5.49
N LYS A 105 16.47 -29.17 6.52
CA LYS A 105 16.04 -29.28 7.93
C LYS A 105 16.48 -28.08 8.77
N GLY A 106 15.80 -27.83 9.88
CA GLY A 106 16.10 -26.70 10.76
C GLY A 106 15.73 -25.35 10.12
N ALA A 107 15.59 -24.32 10.96
CA ALA A 107 15.30 -22.95 10.53
C ALA A 107 16.26 -21.97 11.19
N MET A 108 16.92 -21.14 10.40
CA MET A 108 17.79 -20.06 10.85
C MET A 108 17.11 -18.72 10.59
N VAL A 109 17.20 -17.79 11.54
CA VAL A 109 16.81 -16.39 11.36
C VAL A 109 17.78 -15.78 10.35
N TRP A 110 17.27 -15.43 9.17
CA TRP A 110 18.07 -14.81 8.12
C TRP A 110 17.98 -13.29 8.16
N GLU A 111 16.78 -12.77 8.37
CA GLU A 111 16.52 -11.34 8.33
C GLU A 111 15.54 -10.95 9.43
N LEU A 112 15.87 -9.88 10.16
CA LEU A 112 15.06 -9.34 11.24
C LEU A 112 14.50 -7.96 10.90
N GLY A 113 13.25 -7.72 11.26
CA GLY A 113 12.61 -6.42 11.12
C GLY A 113 13.14 -5.42 12.14
N GLU A 114 13.24 -4.15 11.72
CA GLU A 114 13.58 -3.05 12.61
C GLU A 114 12.33 -2.52 13.32
N GLU A 115 12.47 -2.16 14.59
CA GLU A 115 11.43 -1.43 15.30
C GLU A 115 11.37 0.00 14.75
N ARG A 116 10.31 0.32 14.00
CA ARG A 116 10.16 1.66 13.40
C ARG A 116 9.53 2.66 14.37
N TYR A 117 8.80 2.16 15.36
CA TYR A 117 8.15 2.93 16.43
C TYR A 117 7.97 2.05 17.68
N PRO A 118 7.84 2.64 18.89
CA PRO A 118 7.68 1.87 20.12
C PRO A 118 6.50 0.88 20.03
N GLY A 119 6.80 -0.42 20.11
CA GLY A 119 5.80 -1.50 20.03
C GLY A 119 5.50 -2.02 18.62
N ASP A 120 6.30 -1.67 17.61
CA ASP A 120 6.17 -2.17 16.24
C ASP A 120 6.22 -3.72 16.21
N PRO A 121 5.16 -4.39 15.71
CA PRO A 121 5.14 -5.84 15.57
C PRO A 121 6.31 -6.41 14.76
N GLN A 122 6.88 -5.63 13.84
CA GLN A 122 7.99 -6.05 12.99
C GLN A 122 9.37 -6.00 13.70
N GLY A 123 9.50 -5.28 14.81
CA GLY A 123 10.76 -5.17 15.57
C GLY A 123 10.88 -6.12 16.78
N ARG A 124 9.82 -6.90 17.09
CA ARG A 124 9.69 -7.63 18.37
C ARG A 124 10.80 -8.65 18.62
N ALA A 125 11.24 -9.39 17.61
CA ALA A 125 12.28 -10.42 17.75
C ALA A 125 13.61 -9.78 18.15
N ARG A 126 13.95 -8.65 17.52
CA ARG A 126 15.15 -7.88 17.83
C ARG A 126 15.07 -7.27 19.25
N MET A 127 13.92 -6.74 19.66
CA MET A 127 13.70 -6.28 21.05
C MET A 127 13.80 -7.42 22.08
N ALA A 128 13.37 -8.62 21.69
CA ALA A 128 13.47 -9.82 22.52
C ALA A 128 14.89 -10.39 22.56
N GLY A 129 15.88 -9.76 21.90
CA GLY A 129 17.28 -10.18 21.90
C GLY A 129 17.61 -11.29 20.88
N VAL A 130 16.74 -11.54 19.91
CA VAL A 130 17.03 -12.44 18.79
C VAL A 130 17.91 -11.71 17.79
N GLU A 131 18.97 -12.37 17.33
CA GLU A 131 19.87 -11.86 16.31
C GLU A 131 19.77 -12.68 15.02
N GLU A 132 20.26 -12.13 13.90
CA GLU A 132 20.42 -12.88 12.66
C GLU A 132 21.42 -14.04 12.87
N GLU A 133 21.29 -15.09 12.05
CA GLU A 133 22.01 -16.37 12.16
C GLU A 133 21.65 -17.24 13.37
N PHE A 134 20.73 -16.81 14.23
CA PHE A 134 20.20 -17.66 15.29
C PHE A 134 19.38 -18.81 14.69
N VAL A 135 19.64 -20.04 15.17
CA VAL A 135 18.93 -21.25 14.72
C VAL A 135 17.87 -21.63 15.73
N VAL A 136 16.67 -21.94 15.26
CA VAL A 136 15.56 -22.41 16.09
C VAL A 136 15.89 -23.82 16.59
N LYS A 137 16.15 -23.94 17.89
CA LYS A 137 16.46 -25.20 18.57
C LYS A 137 15.21 -25.90 19.06
N ALA A 138 14.35 -25.17 19.77
CA ALA A 138 13.15 -25.72 20.37
C ALA A 138 11.99 -24.71 20.38
N ILE A 139 10.77 -25.22 20.28
CA ILE A 139 9.52 -24.45 20.38
C ILE A 139 8.70 -25.08 21.51
N ASN A 140 8.33 -24.30 22.52
CA ASN A 140 7.63 -24.76 23.73
C ASN A 140 8.30 -25.99 24.39
N GLY A 141 9.64 -26.02 24.39
CA GLY A 141 10.43 -27.12 24.96
C GLY A 141 10.56 -28.36 24.07
N GLN A 142 9.89 -28.40 22.91
CA GLN A 142 10.06 -29.47 21.93
C GLN A 142 11.22 -29.17 20.99
N ASP A 143 12.19 -30.08 20.92
CA ASP A 143 13.33 -29.97 20.02
C ASP A 143 12.89 -30.12 18.55
N VAL A 144 13.07 -29.04 17.77
CA VAL A 144 12.70 -28.98 16.36
C VAL A 144 13.91 -28.88 15.43
N SER A 145 15.13 -28.91 15.96
CA SER A 145 16.34 -28.66 15.18
C SER A 145 16.53 -29.63 14.01
N THR A 146 16.06 -30.88 14.11
CA THR A 146 16.18 -31.88 13.04
C THR A 146 14.93 -32.02 12.16
N TRP A 147 13.94 -31.15 12.34
CA TRP A 147 12.67 -31.23 11.63
C TRP A 147 12.80 -30.63 10.23
N GLU A 148 11.89 -30.99 9.33
CA GLU A 148 11.84 -30.38 8.01
C GLU A 148 11.50 -28.89 8.16
N PHE A 149 12.19 -28.03 7.43
CA PHE A 149 12.01 -26.58 7.52
C PHE A 149 10.55 -26.11 7.43
N PRO A 150 9.70 -26.63 6.51
CA PRO A 150 8.28 -26.25 6.46
C PRO A 150 7.52 -26.55 7.76
N ASP A 151 7.83 -27.66 8.42
CA ASP A 151 7.15 -28.09 9.64
C ASP A 151 7.49 -27.17 10.82
N ILE A 152 8.72 -26.66 10.86
CA ILE A 152 9.18 -25.67 11.85
C ILE A 152 8.45 -24.34 11.62
N LEU A 153 8.34 -23.88 10.37
CA LEU A 153 7.62 -22.65 10.05
C LEU A 153 6.12 -22.73 10.36
N ASP A 154 5.50 -23.88 10.09
CA ASP A 154 4.12 -24.15 10.44
C ASP A 154 3.90 -24.03 11.96
N LEU A 155 4.80 -24.60 12.77
CA LEU A 155 4.74 -24.51 14.24
C LEU A 155 5.00 -23.10 14.78
N LEU A 156 5.99 -22.39 14.24
CA LEU A 156 6.27 -21.01 14.65
C LEU A 156 5.04 -20.14 14.37
N GLY A 157 4.40 -20.35 13.22
CA GLY A 157 3.35 -19.45 12.72
C GLY A 157 3.85 -18.02 12.56
N ASP A 158 5.17 -17.81 12.56
CA ASP A 158 5.85 -16.53 12.45
C ASP A 158 5.97 -16.13 10.99
N LYS A 159 4.80 -15.98 10.39
CA LYS A 159 4.67 -15.67 8.98
C LYS A 159 4.69 -14.16 8.86
N ILE A 160 5.49 -13.66 7.93
CA ILE A 160 5.34 -12.29 7.44
C ILE A 160 3.87 -12.15 7.05
N LEU A 161 3.23 -11.05 7.47
CA LEU A 161 2.00 -10.60 6.84
C LEU A 161 2.31 -10.49 5.34
N ASP A 162 1.76 -11.41 4.56
CA ASP A 162 1.71 -11.23 3.12
C ASP A 162 0.77 -10.04 2.87
N ASN A 163 1.38 -8.87 2.70
CA ASN A 163 0.67 -7.61 2.50
C ASN A 163 -0.18 -7.61 1.21
N SER A 164 -0.15 -8.67 0.39
CA SER A 164 -1.01 -8.83 -0.79
C SER A 164 -2.27 -9.65 -0.58
N SER A 165 -2.35 -10.49 0.47
CA SER A 165 -3.46 -11.44 0.61
C SER A 165 -4.23 -11.34 1.92
N GLY A 166 -3.76 -10.54 2.89
CA GLY A 166 -4.34 -10.48 4.24
C GLY A 166 -4.34 -11.85 4.96
N LYS A 167 -3.64 -12.85 4.41
CA LYS A 167 -3.56 -14.22 4.91
C LYS A 167 -2.11 -14.59 5.22
N PHE A 168 -1.95 -15.40 6.25
CA PHE A 168 -0.67 -15.87 6.74
C PHE A 168 -0.04 -16.88 5.75
N GLN A 169 0.86 -16.48 4.83
CA GLN A 169 1.60 -17.42 3.99
C GLN A 169 2.79 -18.07 4.70
N SER A 170 2.82 -19.40 4.66
CA SER A 170 4.05 -20.19 4.86
C SER A 170 4.87 -20.04 3.58
N THR A 171 6.17 -19.78 3.67
CA THR A 171 7.09 -19.72 2.50
C THR A 171 7.22 -21.07 1.77
N CYS A 172 6.47 -22.09 2.20
CA CYS A 172 6.36 -23.37 1.54
C CYS A 172 4.97 -23.46 0.89
N LYS A 173 4.88 -23.36 -0.44
CA LYS A 173 3.65 -23.65 -1.20
C LYS A 173 3.26 -25.12 -1.01
N GLY A 174 2.48 -25.38 0.04
CA GLY A 174 1.91 -26.67 0.42
C GLY A 174 0.85 -26.45 1.50
N ALA A 175 -0.13 -27.35 1.59
CA ALA A 175 -1.07 -27.34 2.71
C ALA A 175 -0.28 -27.42 4.03
N MET A 176 -0.56 -26.53 4.99
CA MET A 176 0.06 -26.60 6.33
C MET A 176 -0.19 -27.99 6.90
N GLN A 177 0.88 -28.66 7.33
CA GLN A 177 0.76 -29.99 7.93
C GLN A 177 0.58 -29.89 9.45
N ASN A 178 1.05 -28.80 10.06
CA ASN A 178 0.94 -28.55 11.49
C ASN A 178 0.20 -27.23 11.76
N SER A 179 -0.58 -27.21 12.85
CA SER A 179 -1.14 -25.96 13.38
C SER A 179 -0.06 -25.16 14.13
N PRO A 180 -0.11 -23.81 14.10
CA PRO A 180 0.79 -22.98 14.91
C PRO A 180 0.72 -23.30 16.39
N ALA A 181 1.85 -23.16 17.09
CA ALA A 181 1.90 -23.32 18.55
C ALA A 181 1.06 -22.25 19.26
N ASP A 182 0.45 -22.62 20.39
CA ASP A 182 -0.33 -21.69 21.21
C ASP A 182 0.54 -20.56 21.78
N LEU A 183 -0.06 -19.37 21.93
CA LEU A 183 0.57 -18.21 22.55
C LEU A 183 0.35 -18.23 24.08
N PRO A 184 1.30 -17.71 24.89
CA PRO A 184 2.62 -17.22 24.49
C PRO A 184 3.52 -18.36 24.04
N VAL A 185 4.22 -18.19 22.92
CA VAL A 185 5.15 -19.19 22.42
C VAL A 185 6.54 -18.89 22.93
N ARG A 186 7.21 -19.91 23.48
CA ARG A 186 8.60 -19.83 23.92
C ARG A 186 9.50 -20.50 22.90
N ILE A 187 10.43 -19.74 22.34
CA ILE A 187 11.36 -20.23 21.32
C ILE A 187 12.77 -20.18 21.89
N GLU A 188 13.45 -21.32 21.86
CA GLU A 188 14.88 -21.42 22.15
C GLU A 188 15.65 -21.29 20.84
N PHE A 189 16.53 -20.28 20.79
CA PHE A 189 17.46 -20.02 19.72
C PHE A 189 18.88 -20.41 20.14
N VAL A 190 19.66 -20.90 19.19
CA VAL A 190 21.09 -21.21 19.38
C VAL A 190 21.93 -20.56 18.30
N GLN A 191 23.04 -19.95 18.71
CA GLN A 191 24.04 -19.47 17.77
C GLN A 191 25.07 -20.59 17.53
N ILE A 192 25.38 -20.87 16.28
CA ILE A 192 26.30 -21.93 15.87
C ILE A 192 27.51 -21.37 15.11
N GLN A 193 28.60 -22.14 15.06
CA GLN A 193 29.76 -21.78 14.23
C GLN A 193 29.61 -22.33 12.80
N LEU A 194 29.41 -21.43 11.83
CA LEU A 194 29.29 -21.76 10.41
C LEU A 194 30.63 -22.26 9.82
N GLN A 195 30.60 -23.26 8.93
CA GLN A 195 31.78 -23.70 8.17
C GLN A 195 31.87 -22.95 6.81
N PRO A 196 33.07 -22.59 6.32
CA PRO A 196 33.24 -21.94 5.02
C PRO A 196 32.91 -22.91 3.87
N THR A 197 32.15 -22.46 2.85
CA THR A 197 31.71 -23.29 1.72
C THR A 197 32.64 -23.19 0.50
N GLU A 198 33.14 -24.33 0.00
CA GLU A 198 33.74 -24.47 -1.35
C GLU A 198 32.64 -24.45 -2.43
N GLN A 199 32.84 -23.65 -3.48
CA GLN A 199 31.94 -23.54 -4.64
C GLN A 199 32.29 -24.58 -5.70
N ALA A 200 31.34 -25.45 -6.06
CA ALA A 200 31.44 -26.30 -7.25
C ALA A 200 30.64 -25.69 -8.42
N PRO A 201 31.15 -25.70 -9.66
CA PRO A 201 30.48 -25.09 -10.80
C PRO A 201 29.31 -25.96 -11.28
N VAL A 202 28.14 -25.34 -11.48
CA VAL A 202 26.93 -26.03 -11.98
C VAL A 202 26.81 -25.85 -13.49
N ALA A 203 26.87 -26.96 -14.22
CA ALA A 203 26.62 -27.01 -15.66
C ALA A 203 25.14 -26.70 -15.98
N MET A 204 24.90 -25.86 -16.99
CA MET A 204 23.57 -25.50 -17.45
C MET A 204 22.90 -26.69 -18.18
N THR A 205 21.80 -27.19 -17.62
CA THR A 205 20.83 -28.02 -18.36
C THR A 205 19.67 -27.16 -18.88
N PRO A 206 19.02 -27.54 -20.00
CA PRO A 206 17.94 -26.75 -20.58
C PRO A 206 16.72 -26.70 -19.66
N ALA A 207 16.04 -25.56 -19.62
CA ALA A 207 14.91 -25.30 -18.76
C ALA A 207 13.77 -26.35 -18.93
N PRO A 208 13.25 -26.95 -17.85
CA PRO A 208 12.07 -27.77 -17.93
C PRO A 208 10.84 -26.89 -18.20
N GLN A 209 10.02 -27.29 -19.17
CA GLN A 209 8.74 -26.64 -19.45
C GLN A 209 7.80 -26.83 -18.25
N ILE A 210 7.49 -25.73 -17.57
CA ILE A 210 6.53 -25.69 -16.46
C ILE A 210 5.12 -25.78 -17.06
N PRO A 211 4.21 -26.63 -16.53
CA PRO A 211 2.82 -26.63 -16.97
C PRO A 211 2.23 -25.24 -16.73
N ARG A 212 1.59 -24.66 -17.76
CA ARG A 212 0.89 -23.37 -17.63
C ARG A 212 -0.09 -23.44 -16.44
N PRO A 213 -0.23 -22.37 -15.63
CA PRO A 213 -1.31 -22.29 -14.67
C PRO A 213 -2.65 -22.55 -15.38
N GLN A 214 -3.60 -23.13 -14.63
CA GLN A 214 -4.93 -23.47 -15.13
C GLN A 214 -5.46 -22.36 -16.03
N ALA A 215 -5.99 -22.76 -17.19
CA ALA A 215 -6.42 -21.87 -18.26
C ALA A 215 -7.05 -20.59 -17.69
N ILE A 216 -6.50 -19.44 -18.09
CA ILE A 216 -7.21 -18.17 -18.08
C ILE A 216 -8.62 -18.53 -18.55
N ARG A 217 -9.63 -18.42 -17.69
CA ARG A 217 -11.00 -18.48 -18.19
C ARG A 217 -11.02 -17.43 -19.28
N ASP A 218 -11.24 -17.84 -20.53
CA ASP A 218 -11.41 -16.93 -21.66
C ASP A 218 -12.60 -16.04 -21.34
N TYR A 219 -12.36 -14.96 -20.59
CA TYR A 219 -13.34 -13.92 -20.39
C TYR A 219 -13.43 -13.19 -21.73
N PRO A 220 -14.64 -13.03 -22.28
CA PRO A 220 -14.81 -12.48 -23.62
C PRO A 220 -14.50 -10.97 -23.70
N LEU A 221 -14.10 -10.33 -22.59
CA LEU A 221 -13.79 -8.91 -22.54
C LEU A 221 -12.46 -8.65 -23.25
N ARG A 222 -12.51 -7.98 -24.40
CA ARG A 222 -11.34 -7.60 -25.21
C ARG A 222 -11.24 -6.09 -25.32
N TYR A 223 -10.08 -5.55 -24.97
CA TYR A 223 -9.84 -4.12 -25.08
C TYR A 223 -9.46 -3.79 -26.52
N THR A 224 -10.24 -2.94 -27.18
CA THR A 224 -10.11 -2.65 -28.62
C THR A 224 -9.54 -1.27 -28.92
N HIS A 225 -8.80 -0.67 -27.97
CA HIS A 225 -8.30 0.72 -28.02
C HIS A 225 -9.39 1.80 -28.06
N ALA A 226 -10.67 1.40 -28.05
CA ALA A 226 -11.81 2.26 -27.89
C ALA A 226 -12.65 1.74 -26.72
N VAL A 227 -13.03 2.65 -25.85
CA VAL A 227 -13.99 2.37 -24.77
C VAL A 227 -15.28 3.03 -25.21
N ASP A 228 -16.36 2.26 -25.37
CA ASP A 228 -17.72 2.76 -25.50
C ASP A 228 -18.52 2.47 -24.21
N ASP A 229 -19.74 3.00 -24.13
CA ASP A 229 -20.56 2.88 -22.91
C ASP A 229 -20.96 1.43 -22.63
N ALA A 230 -21.11 0.60 -23.69
CA ALA A 230 -21.46 -0.80 -23.55
C ALA A 230 -20.29 -1.61 -23.00
N PHE A 231 -19.09 -1.42 -23.54
CA PHE A 231 -17.85 -2.03 -23.06
C PHE A 231 -17.53 -1.60 -21.62
N LEU A 232 -17.62 -0.30 -21.32
CA LEU A 232 -17.40 0.22 -19.97
C LEU A 232 -18.36 -0.44 -18.97
N LYS A 233 -19.65 -0.53 -19.31
CA LYS A 233 -20.63 -1.22 -18.48
C LYS A 233 -20.28 -2.69 -18.29
N SER A 234 -19.98 -3.42 -19.37
CA SER A 234 -19.60 -4.83 -19.29
C SER A 234 -18.33 -5.07 -18.48
N ALA A 235 -17.36 -4.15 -18.55
CA ALA A 235 -16.15 -4.22 -17.74
C ALA A 235 -16.45 -4.01 -16.25
N LEU A 236 -17.26 -3.01 -15.90
CA LEU A 236 -17.68 -2.76 -14.52
C LEU A 236 -18.49 -3.92 -13.92
N ASP A 237 -19.42 -4.48 -14.70
CA ASP A 237 -20.19 -5.66 -14.31
C ASP A 237 -19.21 -6.83 -14.04
N ALA A 238 -18.24 -7.06 -14.93
CA ALA A 238 -17.25 -8.14 -14.78
C ALA A 238 -16.31 -7.93 -13.57
N PHE A 239 -15.83 -6.72 -13.32
CA PHE A 239 -15.02 -6.40 -12.13
C PHE A 239 -15.83 -6.60 -10.84
N THR A 240 -17.12 -6.30 -10.86
CA THR A 240 -18.01 -6.48 -9.69
C THR A 240 -18.30 -7.95 -9.42
N GLU A 241 -18.63 -8.73 -10.46
CA GLU A 241 -18.94 -10.15 -10.35
C GLU A 241 -17.72 -11.02 -10.05
N HIS A 242 -16.52 -10.56 -10.42
CA HIS A 242 -15.28 -11.33 -10.35
C HIS A 242 -14.14 -10.56 -9.66
N ALA A 243 -14.47 -9.69 -8.70
CA ALA A 243 -13.47 -8.96 -7.92
C ALA A 243 -12.44 -9.91 -7.27
N GLY A 244 -11.17 -9.54 -7.30
CA GLY A 244 -10.05 -10.37 -6.85
C GLY A 244 -9.67 -11.47 -7.84
N GLN A 245 -10.07 -11.35 -9.11
CA GLN A 245 -9.66 -12.22 -10.21
C GLN A 245 -9.20 -11.39 -11.42
N PRO A 246 -8.29 -11.90 -12.27
CA PRO A 246 -7.89 -11.22 -13.49
C PRO A 246 -9.04 -11.22 -14.52
N VAL A 247 -9.79 -10.12 -14.58
CA VAL A 247 -10.88 -9.91 -15.56
C VAL A 247 -10.36 -9.59 -16.96
N LEU A 248 -9.32 -8.75 -17.05
CA LEU A 248 -8.62 -8.45 -18.31
C LEU A 248 -7.49 -9.45 -18.51
N SER A 249 -7.28 -9.89 -19.75
CA SER A 249 -6.06 -10.63 -20.11
C SER A 249 -4.82 -9.74 -19.94
N VAL A 250 -3.64 -10.34 -19.79
CA VAL A 250 -2.39 -9.55 -19.63
C VAL A 250 -2.13 -8.64 -20.83
N ASP A 251 -2.46 -9.08 -22.05
CA ASP A 251 -2.28 -8.30 -23.26
C ASP A 251 -3.28 -7.14 -23.33
N ASP A 252 -4.55 -7.38 -22.98
CA ASP A 252 -5.58 -6.34 -22.92
C ASP A 252 -5.26 -5.30 -21.83
N ALA A 253 -4.82 -5.74 -20.66
CA ALA A 253 -4.40 -4.88 -19.56
C ALA A 253 -3.17 -4.04 -19.93
N LEU A 254 -2.14 -4.66 -20.53
CA LEU A 254 -0.94 -3.96 -20.99
C LEU A 254 -1.29 -2.91 -22.04
N GLN A 255 -2.22 -3.23 -22.94
CA GLN A 255 -2.65 -2.32 -23.98
C GLN A 255 -3.42 -1.12 -23.42
N LEU A 256 -4.35 -1.35 -22.49
CA LEU A 256 -5.06 -0.28 -21.78
C LEU A 256 -4.08 0.67 -21.07
N VAL A 257 -3.13 0.12 -20.30
CA VAL A 257 -2.13 0.91 -19.57
C VAL A 257 -1.22 1.68 -20.53
N THR A 258 -0.86 1.08 -21.67
CA THR A 258 -0.04 1.74 -22.70
C THR A 258 -0.78 2.91 -23.37
N ASP A 259 -2.08 2.76 -23.64
CA ASP A 259 -2.86 3.85 -24.23
C ASP A 259 -3.16 4.96 -23.22
N ALA A 260 -3.37 4.61 -21.95
CA ALA A 260 -3.43 5.58 -20.86
C ALA A 260 -2.10 6.33 -20.66
N ASP A 261 -0.94 5.67 -20.75
CA ASP A 261 0.38 6.32 -20.71
C ASP A 261 0.54 7.38 -21.81
N LYS A 262 0.11 7.08 -23.05
CA LYS A 262 0.11 8.07 -24.14
C LYS A 262 -0.78 9.27 -23.82
N LEU A 263 -1.96 9.03 -23.24
CA LEU A 263 -2.89 10.08 -22.83
C LEU A 263 -2.25 10.98 -21.76
N PHE A 264 -1.72 10.39 -20.68
CA PHE A 264 -1.13 11.16 -19.57
C PHE A 264 0.13 11.91 -19.98
N ARG A 265 0.90 11.41 -20.96
CA ARG A 265 2.04 12.16 -21.53
C ARG A 265 1.62 13.43 -22.27
N ALA A 266 0.43 13.43 -22.88
CA ALA A 266 -0.10 14.60 -23.57
C ALA A 266 -0.68 15.65 -22.59
N GLU A 267 -0.96 15.25 -21.36
CA GLU A 267 -1.44 16.13 -20.30
C GLU A 267 -0.30 17.02 -19.74
N GLN A 268 -0.67 18.21 -19.26
CA GLN A 268 0.21 19.11 -18.52
C GLN A 268 0.39 18.66 -17.07
N THR A 269 1.49 19.07 -16.45
CA THR A 269 1.79 18.76 -15.03
C THR A 269 0.77 19.39 -14.09
N LEU A 270 0.40 20.64 -14.38
CA LEU A 270 -0.68 21.36 -13.71
C LEU A 270 -1.83 21.55 -14.71
N GLN A 271 -2.93 20.82 -14.49
CA GLN A 271 -4.12 20.96 -15.32
C GLN A 271 -4.94 22.17 -14.90
N ARG A 272 -5.46 22.93 -15.86
CA ARG A 272 -6.40 24.03 -15.61
C ARG A 272 -7.73 23.67 -16.24
N VAL A 273 -8.77 23.64 -15.42
CA VAL A 273 -10.06 23.06 -15.77
C VAL A 273 -11.17 24.02 -15.40
N GLU A 274 -12.05 24.30 -16.35
CA GLU A 274 -13.27 25.10 -16.14
C GLU A 274 -14.48 24.17 -16.09
N VAL A 275 -15.20 24.18 -14.96
CA VAL A 275 -16.32 23.28 -14.68
C VAL A 275 -17.44 24.01 -13.94
N ASN A 276 -18.68 23.65 -14.22
CA ASN A 276 -19.83 24.15 -13.45
C ASN A 276 -19.94 23.43 -12.11
N THR A 277 -19.75 22.12 -12.10
CA THR A 277 -19.74 21.26 -10.91
C THR A 277 -18.62 20.25 -11.04
N VAL A 278 -18.10 19.70 -9.95
CA VAL A 278 -17.17 18.56 -9.97
C VAL A 278 -17.18 17.82 -8.65
N VAL A 279 -17.04 16.50 -8.71
CA VAL A 279 -16.83 15.64 -7.53
C VAL A 279 -15.34 15.42 -7.33
N VAL A 280 -14.80 15.78 -6.17
CA VAL A 280 -13.43 15.49 -5.78
C VAL A 280 -13.41 14.29 -4.84
N VAL A 281 -12.71 13.24 -5.26
CA VAL A 281 -12.51 11.98 -4.52
C VAL A 281 -11.06 11.94 -4.05
N GLY A 282 -10.84 11.64 -2.77
CA GLY A 282 -9.51 11.45 -2.21
C GLY A 282 -9.01 10.02 -2.42
N ASP A 283 -8.22 9.54 -1.45
CA ASP A 283 -7.57 8.24 -1.46
C ASP A 283 -8.61 7.11 -1.52
N LEU A 284 -8.33 6.08 -2.33
CA LEU A 284 -9.17 4.89 -2.49
C LEU A 284 -8.46 3.61 -2.04
N HIS A 285 -7.12 3.53 -2.21
CA HIS A 285 -6.30 2.42 -1.72
C HIS A 285 -6.90 1.02 -1.99
N GLY A 286 -7.27 0.75 -3.25
CA GLY A 286 -7.82 -0.55 -3.65
C GLY A 286 -9.14 -0.92 -3.00
N GLN A 287 -9.93 0.04 -2.50
CA GLN A 287 -11.29 -0.19 -1.98
C GLN A 287 -12.34 -0.08 -3.09
N PHE A 288 -12.37 -1.08 -3.97
CA PHE A 288 -13.22 -1.08 -5.17
C PHE A 288 -14.73 -0.95 -4.88
N TYR A 289 -15.25 -1.64 -3.85
CA TYR A 289 -16.67 -1.56 -3.51
C TYR A 289 -17.09 -0.16 -3.01
N ASP A 290 -16.20 0.54 -2.32
CA ASP A 290 -16.45 1.92 -1.89
C ASP A 290 -16.41 2.90 -3.08
N LEU A 291 -15.58 2.63 -4.10
CA LEU A 291 -15.65 3.36 -5.38
C LEU A 291 -17.01 3.17 -6.07
N LEU A 292 -17.52 1.94 -6.14
CA LEU A 292 -18.85 1.67 -6.70
C LEU A 292 -19.95 2.39 -5.92
N ARG A 293 -19.84 2.41 -4.59
CA ARG A 293 -20.75 3.15 -3.71
C ARG A 293 -20.77 4.65 -4.02
N ILE A 294 -19.60 5.27 -4.23
CA ILE A 294 -19.52 6.68 -4.63
C ILE A 294 -20.33 6.90 -5.91
N PHE A 295 -20.19 6.03 -6.91
CA PHE A 295 -20.95 6.14 -8.15
C PHE A 295 -22.45 5.89 -7.99
N GLU A 296 -22.84 4.99 -7.09
CA GLU A 296 -24.25 4.76 -6.76
C GLU A 296 -24.88 5.99 -6.10
N GLU A 297 -24.19 6.60 -5.13
CA GLU A 297 -24.71 7.75 -4.38
C GLU A 297 -24.65 9.07 -5.18
N LEU A 298 -23.62 9.25 -6.01
CA LEU A 298 -23.35 10.51 -6.69
C LEU A 298 -23.64 10.48 -8.20
N GLY A 299 -23.96 9.31 -8.74
CA GLY A 299 -24.17 9.08 -10.16
C GLY A 299 -22.86 8.85 -10.92
N MET A 300 -22.94 8.07 -12.00
CA MET A 300 -21.79 7.80 -12.87
C MET A 300 -21.18 9.10 -13.44
N PRO A 301 -19.87 9.10 -13.72
CA PRO A 301 -19.23 10.22 -14.40
C PRO A 301 -19.87 10.54 -15.74
N SER A 302 -20.08 11.83 -16.00
CA SER A 302 -20.62 12.34 -17.26
C SER A 302 -20.16 13.78 -17.45
N GLU A 303 -20.42 14.37 -18.63
CA GLU A 303 -20.15 15.78 -18.88
C GLU A 303 -20.78 16.72 -17.84
N LYS A 304 -21.95 16.34 -17.29
CA LYS A 304 -22.66 17.11 -16.25
C LYS A 304 -22.25 16.74 -14.82
N ASN A 305 -21.45 15.70 -14.67
CA ASN A 305 -21.00 15.18 -13.37
C ASN A 305 -19.53 14.74 -13.49
N PRO A 306 -18.59 15.68 -13.68
CA PRO A 306 -17.18 15.37 -13.78
C PRO A 306 -16.60 14.96 -12.43
N TYR A 307 -15.56 14.14 -12.46
CA TYR A 307 -14.85 13.66 -11.28
C TYR A 307 -13.36 14.00 -11.33
N LEU A 308 -12.79 14.32 -10.18
CA LEU A 308 -11.36 14.47 -9.96
C LEU A 308 -10.93 13.51 -8.86
N PHE A 309 -10.13 12.51 -9.21
CA PHE A 309 -9.56 11.54 -8.28
C PHE A 309 -8.15 11.99 -7.85
N ASN A 310 -7.95 12.24 -6.56
CA ASN A 310 -6.80 12.96 -6.04
C ASN A 310 -5.71 12.05 -5.47
N GLY A 311 -5.24 11.10 -6.28
CA GLY A 311 -4.13 10.19 -5.96
C GLY A 311 -4.48 9.05 -4.99
N ASP A 312 -3.52 8.15 -4.78
CA ASP A 312 -3.58 7.00 -3.88
C ASP A 312 -4.75 6.05 -4.21
N PHE A 313 -4.74 5.58 -5.45
CA PHE A 313 -5.73 4.64 -5.98
C PHE A 313 -5.41 3.19 -5.59
N VAL A 314 -4.12 2.87 -5.53
CA VAL A 314 -3.58 1.53 -5.37
C VAL A 314 -2.93 1.34 -3.99
N ASP A 315 -2.44 0.11 -3.76
CA ASP A 315 -1.85 -0.36 -2.50
C ASP A 315 -2.84 -0.46 -1.34
N ARG A 316 -2.42 -1.17 -0.29
CA ARG A 316 -3.12 -1.38 1.00
C ARG A 316 -4.37 -2.25 0.91
N GLY A 317 -5.32 -1.90 0.04
CA GLY A 317 -6.53 -2.69 -0.20
C GLY A 317 -6.27 -3.86 -1.15
N ALA A 318 -7.26 -4.76 -1.22
CA ALA A 318 -7.15 -6.02 -1.95
C ALA A 318 -7.63 -5.94 -3.43
N HIS A 319 -8.14 -4.78 -3.87
CA HIS A 319 -8.76 -4.61 -5.19
C HIS A 319 -8.19 -3.38 -5.93
N SER A 320 -6.86 -3.21 -5.90
CA SER A 320 -6.20 -2.07 -6.55
C SER A 320 -6.35 -2.13 -8.08
N LEU A 321 -6.28 -3.33 -8.66
CA LEU A 321 -6.42 -3.55 -10.10
C LEU A 321 -7.82 -3.15 -10.58
N GLU A 322 -8.88 -3.55 -9.88
CA GLU A 322 -10.25 -3.19 -10.22
C GLU A 322 -10.47 -1.67 -10.11
N VAL A 323 -9.94 -1.03 -9.07
CA VAL A 323 -9.98 0.44 -8.93
C VAL A 323 -9.26 1.09 -10.11
N VAL A 324 -7.97 0.81 -10.33
CA VAL A 324 -7.18 1.53 -11.33
C VAL A 324 -7.68 1.24 -12.74
N PHE A 325 -8.06 0.00 -13.09
CA PHE A 325 -8.63 -0.29 -14.40
C PHE A 325 -9.97 0.42 -14.62
N THR A 326 -10.82 0.50 -13.60
CA THR A 326 -12.07 1.26 -13.69
C THR A 326 -11.80 2.73 -13.98
N LEU A 327 -10.88 3.35 -13.25
CA LEU A 327 -10.53 4.76 -13.45
C LEU A 327 -9.90 5.00 -14.83
N LEU A 328 -9.03 4.10 -15.30
CA LEU A 328 -8.43 4.19 -16.63
C LEU A 328 -9.48 4.05 -17.74
N LEU A 329 -10.39 3.08 -17.65
CA LEU A 329 -11.45 2.92 -18.65
C LEU A 329 -12.37 4.14 -18.70
N LEU A 330 -12.74 4.67 -17.53
CA LEU A 330 -13.47 5.93 -17.44
C LEU A 330 -12.68 7.08 -18.08
N LYS A 331 -11.39 7.23 -17.77
CA LYS A 331 -10.54 8.28 -18.36
C LYS A 331 -10.41 8.17 -19.87
N MET A 332 -10.21 6.96 -20.40
CA MET A 332 -10.11 6.70 -21.83
C MET A 332 -11.42 7.01 -22.56
N ARG A 333 -12.56 6.71 -21.92
CA ARG A 333 -13.90 6.98 -22.47
C ARG A 333 -14.28 8.46 -22.38
N HIS A 334 -13.83 9.13 -21.33
CA HIS A 334 -14.31 10.43 -20.87
C HIS A 334 -13.17 11.37 -20.42
N PRO A 335 -12.18 11.65 -21.28
CA PRO A 335 -10.97 12.37 -20.87
C PRO A 335 -11.24 13.81 -20.39
N SER A 336 -12.31 14.43 -20.87
CA SER A 336 -12.69 15.83 -20.57
C SER A 336 -13.52 15.98 -19.28
N TYR A 337 -13.81 14.92 -18.55
CA TYR A 337 -14.57 15.00 -17.29
C TYR A 337 -14.19 13.91 -16.28
N ILE A 338 -13.12 13.16 -16.54
CA ILE A 338 -12.41 12.34 -15.56
C ILE A 338 -11.01 12.93 -15.42
N TYR A 339 -10.72 13.45 -14.25
CA TYR A 339 -9.46 14.07 -13.89
C TYR A 339 -8.76 13.23 -12.84
N MET A 340 -7.44 13.14 -12.91
CA MET A 340 -6.66 12.30 -12.00
C MET A 340 -5.35 13.00 -11.63
N ASN A 341 -5.10 13.15 -10.35
CA ASN A 341 -3.78 13.54 -9.83
C ASN A 341 -2.99 12.29 -9.43
N ARG A 342 -1.68 12.37 -9.53
CA ARG A 342 -0.75 11.40 -8.96
C ARG A 342 -0.76 11.52 -7.42
N GLY A 343 -0.86 10.39 -6.72
CA GLY A 343 -0.57 10.29 -5.29
C GLY A 343 0.83 9.74 -5.03
N ASN A 344 1.23 9.65 -3.77
CA ASN A 344 2.53 9.06 -3.44
C ASN A 344 2.55 7.54 -3.70
N HIS A 345 1.40 6.87 -3.61
CA HIS A 345 1.26 5.44 -3.91
C HIS A 345 1.28 5.11 -5.40
N GLU A 346 1.21 6.08 -6.30
CA GLU A 346 1.50 5.90 -7.72
C GLU A 346 3.03 5.97 -7.99
N ALA A 347 3.80 5.17 -7.26
CA ALA A 347 5.25 5.07 -7.32
C ALA A 347 5.72 3.62 -7.09
N ALA A 348 6.66 3.17 -7.94
CA ALA A 348 7.11 1.77 -7.96
C ALA A 348 7.68 1.29 -6.62
N ASP A 349 8.42 2.15 -5.91
CA ASP A 349 9.02 1.83 -4.62
C ASP A 349 7.98 1.62 -3.52
N LEU A 350 6.85 2.35 -3.53
CA LEU A 350 5.73 2.09 -2.62
C LEU A 350 4.96 0.85 -3.05
N ASN A 351 4.70 0.67 -4.34
CA ASN A 351 3.95 -0.49 -4.84
C ASN A 351 4.61 -1.83 -4.52
N LEU A 352 5.95 -1.87 -4.51
CA LEU A 352 6.73 -3.05 -4.10
C LEU A 352 6.57 -3.36 -2.60
N ARG A 353 6.28 -2.37 -1.77
CA ARG A 353 6.18 -2.49 -0.31
C ARG A 353 4.76 -2.66 0.22
N TYR A 354 3.77 -2.07 -0.48
CA TYR A 354 2.42 -1.87 0.07
C TYR A 354 1.30 -2.63 -0.65
N GLY A 355 1.61 -3.47 -1.64
CA GLY A 355 0.72 -4.54 -2.08
C GLY A 355 0.48 -4.61 -3.59
N PHE A 356 0.50 -3.49 -4.32
CA PHE A 356 0.08 -3.45 -5.71
C PHE A 356 0.94 -4.33 -6.64
N ALA A 357 2.26 -4.33 -6.45
CA ALA A 357 3.15 -5.19 -7.25
C ALA A 357 2.86 -6.69 -7.02
N ALA A 358 2.50 -7.04 -5.79
CA ALA A 358 2.17 -8.41 -5.43
C ALA A 358 0.79 -8.81 -5.97
N GLU A 359 -0.20 -7.91 -5.92
CA GLU A 359 -1.52 -8.12 -6.53
C GLU A 359 -1.41 -8.39 -8.04
N ILE A 360 -0.62 -7.59 -8.78
CA ILE A 360 -0.34 -7.82 -10.21
C ILE A 360 0.28 -9.20 -10.44
N ARG A 361 1.30 -9.57 -9.66
CA ARG A 361 1.97 -10.87 -9.78
C ARG A 361 1.01 -12.02 -9.50
N ASP A 362 0.12 -11.88 -8.52
CA ASP A 362 -0.81 -12.92 -8.12
C ASP A 362 -1.90 -13.13 -9.18
N HIS A 363 -2.36 -12.05 -9.84
CA HIS A 363 -3.35 -12.11 -10.92
C HIS A 363 -2.77 -12.54 -12.27
N TYR A 364 -1.57 -12.08 -12.63
CA TYR A 364 -1.00 -12.24 -13.97
C TYR A 364 0.21 -13.20 -14.03
N GLY A 365 0.62 -13.77 -12.91
CA GLY A 365 1.70 -14.75 -12.84
C GLY A 365 3.05 -14.18 -13.33
N PHE A 366 3.77 -14.98 -14.12
CA PHE A 366 5.10 -14.59 -14.60
C PHE A 366 5.05 -13.33 -15.46
N ASP A 367 4.04 -13.15 -16.30
CA ASP A 367 3.93 -12.02 -17.23
C ASP A 367 3.52 -10.70 -16.54
N GLY A 368 3.09 -10.76 -15.27
CA GLY A 368 2.69 -9.60 -14.47
C GLY A 368 3.79 -8.55 -14.30
N HIS A 369 5.08 -8.93 -14.36
CA HIS A 369 6.17 -7.94 -14.28
C HIS A 369 6.11 -6.89 -15.39
N ARG A 370 5.73 -7.28 -16.62
CA ARG A 370 5.60 -6.37 -17.76
C ARG A 370 4.48 -5.35 -17.53
N LEU A 371 3.39 -5.81 -16.91
CA LEU A 371 2.26 -4.96 -16.56
C LEU A 371 2.64 -4.00 -15.42
N PHE A 372 3.38 -4.47 -14.42
CA PHE A 372 3.89 -3.63 -13.33
C PHE A 372 4.84 -2.53 -13.85
N ASP A 373 5.76 -2.87 -14.76
CA ASP A 373 6.64 -1.90 -15.40
C ASP A 373 5.85 -0.86 -16.20
N ALA A 374 4.81 -1.30 -16.92
CA ALA A 374 3.93 -0.41 -17.67
C ALA A 374 3.14 0.54 -16.76
N PHE A 375 2.57 0.05 -15.64
CA PHE A 375 1.91 0.89 -14.65
C PHE A 375 2.87 1.90 -14.03
N SER A 376 4.07 1.45 -13.63
CA SER A 376 5.10 2.31 -13.09
C SER A 376 5.47 3.43 -14.07
N GLN A 377 5.57 3.11 -15.36
CA GLN A 377 5.84 4.09 -16.39
C GLN A 377 4.67 5.07 -16.60
N MET A 378 3.43 4.59 -16.61
CA MET A 378 2.23 5.40 -16.76
C MET A 378 2.06 6.37 -15.58
N PHE A 379 2.21 5.88 -14.34
CA PHE A 379 2.07 6.67 -13.12
C PHE A 379 3.00 7.89 -13.08
N ARG A 380 4.20 7.79 -13.67
CA ARG A 380 5.13 8.92 -13.81
C ARG A 380 4.57 10.09 -14.61
N TRP A 381 3.63 9.86 -15.51
CA TRP A 381 3.08 10.92 -16.38
C TRP A 381 1.77 11.52 -15.90
N MET A 382 1.20 10.99 -14.82
CA MET A 382 -0.02 11.55 -14.25
C MET A 382 0.20 13.00 -13.78
N PRO A 383 -0.78 13.91 -13.97
CA PRO A 383 -0.70 15.28 -13.45
C PRO A 383 -0.41 15.32 -11.95
N LEU A 384 0.32 16.33 -11.48
CA LEU A 384 0.62 16.50 -10.06
C LEU A 384 -0.45 17.31 -9.32
N ALA A 385 -1.16 18.19 -10.04
CA ALA A 385 -2.21 19.02 -9.48
C ALA A 385 -3.19 19.51 -10.55
N HIS A 386 -4.34 20.01 -10.09
CA HIS A 386 -5.34 20.70 -10.90
C HIS A 386 -5.67 22.06 -10.29
N VAL A 387 -6.02 23.02 -11.14
CA VAL A 387 -6.68 24.28 -10.76
C VAL A 387 -8.06 24.30 -11.42
N LEU A 388 -9.09 24.44 -10.58
CA LEU A 388 -10.48 24.50 -11.00
C LEU A 388 -10.97 25.95 -10.99
N ASN A 389 -11.52 26.41 -12.12
CA ASN A 389 -12.08 27.74 -12.32
C ASN A 389 -11.17 28.89 -11.89
N SER A 390 -9.85 28.70 -12.01
CA SER A 390 -8.82 29.62 -11.52
C SER A 390 -8.99 30.04 -10.03
N ASP A 391 -9.67 29.22 -9.21
CA ASP A 391 -10.08 29.57 -7.84
C ASP A 391 -9.70 28.48 -6.81
N VAL A 392 -9.77 27.20 -7.19
CA VAL A 392 -9.51 26.06 -6.29
C VAL A 392 -8.31 25.26 -6.79
N PHE A 393 -7.30 25.08 -5.93
CA PHE A 393 -6.13 24.23 -6.21
C PHE A 393 -6.28 22.86 -5.55
N VAL A 394 -6.12 21.80 -6.33
CA VAL A 394 -6.28 20.41 -5.90
C VAL A 394 -4.97 19.66 -6.09
N VAL A 395 -4.40 19.15 -5.00
CA VAL A 395 -3.10 18.44 -4.95
C VAL A 395 -3.22 17.25 -4.01
N HIS A 396 -2.50 16.15 -4.23
CA HIS A 396 -2.61 14.98 -3.35
C HIS A 396 -2.04 15.24 -1.94
N GLY A 397 -0.74 15.55 -1.87
CA GLY A 397 0.00 15.84 -0.65
C GLY A 397 -0.21 17.28 -0.18
N GLY A 398 0.69 18.20 -0.53
CA GLY A 398 0.57 19.57 -0.02
C GLY A 398 1.53 20.55 -0.65
N LEU A 399 1.86 21.63 0.07
CA LEU A 399 2.75 22.67 -0.44
C LEU A 399 4.21 22.34 -0.11
N PRO A 400 5.15 22.69 -1.01
CA PRO A 400 6.57 22.45 -0.78
C PRO A 400 7.12 23.20 0.41
N GLY A 401 8.13 22.58 1.03
CA GLY A 401 8.88 23.12 2.14
C GLY A 401 9.68 24.40 1.79
N PRO A 402 10.40 24.95 2.78
CA PRO A 402 11.21 26.14 2.59
C PRO A 402 12.44 25.87 1.69
N ASP A 403 12.97 26.93 1.07
CA ASP A 403 14.21 26.94 0.27
C ASP A 403 15.09 28.12 0.74
N PRO A 404 16.32 27.88 1.24
CA PRO A 404 16.96 26.57 1.35
C PRO A 404 16.24 25.69 2.38
N ARG A 405 16.26 24.37 2.14
CA ARG A 405 15.71 23.41 3.09
C ARG A 405 16.42 23.52 4.44
N LEU A 406 15.64 23.48 5.51
CA LEU A 406 16.16 23.56 6.88
C LEU A 406 16.73 22.18 7.28
N PRO A 407 18.00 22.09 7.72
CA PRO A 407 18.59 20.83 8.13
C PRO A 407 17.93 20.29 9.41
N PHE A 408 17.63 18.99 9.43
CA PHE A 408 17.24 18.28 10.64
C PHE A 408 18.51 17.91 11.43
N ASN A 409 18.72 18.53 12.60
CA ASN A 409 19.75 18.06 13.52
C ASN A 409 19.23 16.82 14.25
N ASP A 410 19.90 15.67 14.05
CA ASP A 410 19.65 14.38 14.72
C ASP A 410 19.93 14.40 16.25
N ALA A 411 20.05 15.59 16.87
CA ALA A 411 20.41 15.75 18.27
C ALA A 411 19.15 15.87 19.17
N GLY A 412 18.54 14.72 19.46
CA GLY A 412 17.83 14.47 20.72
C GLY A 412 16.40 15.01 20.84
N GLY A 413 15.44 14.08 20.89
CA GLY A 413 14.12 14.31 21.49
C GLY A 413 12.97 13.84 20.63
N GLY A 414 12.58 12.57 20.81
CA GLY A 414 11.22 12.14 20.52
C GLY A 414 10.26 12.92 21.40
N GLY A 415 9.72 14.02 20.89
CA GLY A 415 8.66 14.81 21.51
C GLY A 415 7.42 14.71 20.64
N THR A 416 6.34 14.14 21.20
CA THR A 416 5.03 13.90 20.57
C THR A 416 4.22 15.18 20.32
N GLY A 417 4.85 16.28 19.92
CA GLY A 417 4.23 17.60 19.75
C GLY A 417 4.73 18.31 18.50
N TYR A 418 4.29 17.84 17.33
CA TYR A 418 4.74 18.37 16.02
C TYR A 418 3.79 19.46 15.52
N ASP A 419 3.83 20.64 16.13
CA ASP A 419 3.24 21.87 15.55
C ASP A 419 4.23 22.43 14.52
N ALA A 420 3.79 22.76 13.28
CA ALA A 420 4.45 23.81 12.49
C ALA A 420 4.52 25.07 13.36
N VAL A 421 5.74 25.50 13.66
CA VAL A 421 6.01 26.31 14.83
C VAL A 421 5.59 27.77 14.59
N GLY A 422 4.42 28.12 15.12
CA GLY A 422 3.92 29.49 15.25
C GLY A 422 4.46 30.21 16.46
N PHE A 423 5.55 30.97 16.27
CA PHE A 423 6.09 31.93 17.24
C PHE A 423 5.05 33.00 17.61
N SER A 424 4.67 33.05 18.89
CA SER A 424 4.02 34.23 19.49
C SER A 424 4.49 34.38 20.94
N GLY A 425 4.90 35.59 21.32
CA GLY A 425 5.68 35.84 22.53
C GLY A 425 4.89 35.99 23.83
N ARG A 426 5.55 35.67 24.95
CA ARG A 426 5.57 36.47 26.19
C ARG A 426 6.61 35.94 27.21
N ARG A 427 7.06 36.89 28.03
CA ARG A 427 8.20 36.91 28.98
C ARG A 427 8.17 35.83 30.07
N GLY A 428 9.35 35.34 30.46
CA GLY A 428 9.61 34.66 31.74
C GLY A 428 10.94 33.90 31.71
N GLY A 429 11.91 34.31 32.54
CA GLY A 429 13.34 33.99 32.38
C GLY A 429 13.82 32.66 32.98
N GLY A 430 15.02 32.25 32.52
CA GLY A 430 15.81 31.12 33.02
C GLY A 430 16.95 30.73 32.08
N GLN A 431 18.15 31.26 32.34
CA GLN A 431 19.47 31.04 31.68
C GLN A 431 19.94 29.57 31.80
N HIS A 432 20.84 28.93 31.01
CA HIS A 432 21.63 29.12 29.77
C HIS A 432 22.32 27.74 29.50
N LEU A 433 22.52 27.23 28.27
CA LEU A 433 23.81 27.21 27.50
C LEU A 433 23.57 26.31 26.26
N SER A 434 23.31 26.79 25.03
CA SER A 434 24.21 27.36 24.01
C SER A 434 25.31 26.44 23.45
N LEU A 435 25.01 25.75 22.34
CA LEU A 435 25.98 25.38 21.30
C LEU A 435 25.28 25.47 19.94
N LEU A 436 25.78 26.38 19.10
CA LEU A 436 25.26 26.83 17.79
C LEU A 436 24.03 27.76 17.82
N GLY A 437 24.26 29.02 18.19
CA GLY A 437 23.69 30.21 17.53
C GLY A 437 22.17 30.32 17.32
N TYR A 438 21.36 29.51 17.99
CA TYR A 438 19.92 29.53 17.85
C TYR A 438 19.35 30.62 18.77
N ASN A 439 19.18 31.82 18.22
CA ASN A 439 18.47 32.90 18.89
C ASN A 439 16.98 32.82 18.48
N PRO A 440 16.08 32.38 19.38
CA PRO A 440 14.65 32.30 19.08
C PRO A 440 14.03 33.67 18.77
N ASP A 441 14.69 34.78 19.13
CA ASP A 441 14.18 36.13 18.88
C ASP A 441 14.53 36.67 17.48
N ASN A 442 15.29 35.94 16.64
CA ASN A 442 15.81 36.51 15.39
C ASN A 442 15.94 35.55 14.19
N VAL A 443 15.10 34.51 14.09
CA VAL A 443 15.02 33.69 12.88
C VAL A 443 13.61 33.77 12.29
N SER A 444 13.38 34.82 11.50
CA SER A 444 12.44 34.71 10.39
C SER A 444 12.95 33.54 9.53
N LEU A 445 12.23 32.42 9.52
CA LEU A 445 12.57 31.33 8.61
C LEU A 445 12.61 31.92 7.20
N PRO A 446 13.70 31.73 6.43
CA PRO A 446 13.77 32.33 5.11
C PRO A 446 12.59 31.82 4.31
N PRO A 447 11.78 32.71 3.68
CA PRO A 447 10.85 32.26 2.64
C PRO A 447 11.64 31.46 1.59
N ARG A 448 10.99 30.56 0.84
CA ARG A 448 11.63 29.96 -0.34
C ARG A 448 12.31 31.08 -1.14
N LYS A 449 13.57 30.90 -1.57
CA LYS A 449 14.34 31.92 -2.30
C LYS A 449 13.53 32.50 -3.47
N THR A 450 12.70 31.67 -4.08
CA THR A 450 11.61 32.07 -4.97
C THR A 450 10.27 31.61 -4.42
N GLU A 451 9.30 32.52 -4.38
CA GLU A 451 7.94 32.20 -3.94
C GLU A 451 7.26 31.30 -4.98
N LEU A 452 6.81 30.10 -4.60
CA LEU A 452 6.21 29.13 -5.52
C LEU A 452 4.95 29.68 -6.20
N THR A 453 4.95 29.68 -7.52
CA THR A 453 3.81 30.04 -8.37
C THR A 453 3.18 28.81 -9.04
N LEU A 454 1.97 28.98 -9.58
CA LEU A 454 1.35 27.94 -10.42
C LEU A 454 2.16 27.61 -11.68
N GLU A 455 2.90 28.58 -12.24
CA GLU A 455 3.75 28.35 -13.40
C GLU A 455 4.99 27.53 -13.05
N ASP A 456 5.55 27.73 -11.86
CA ASP A 456 6.63 26.88 -11.36
C ASP A 456 6.16 25.42 -11.28
N ILE A 457 4.97 25.18 -10.70
CA ILE A 457 4.38 23.83 -10.63
C ILE A 457 4.10 23.27 -12.03
N ALA A 458 3.54 24.08 -12.93
CA ALA A 458 3.24 23.67 -14.30
C ALA A 458 4.49 23.25 -15.10
N SER A 459 5.64 23.85 -14.78
CA SER A 459 6.92 23.59 -15.45
C SER A 459 7.67 22.34 -14.94
N LEU A 460 7.21 21.72 -13.84
CA LEU A 460 7.93 20.60 -13.23
C LEU A 460 8.01 19.38 -14.17
N PRO A 461 9.21 18.80 -14.38
CA PRO A 461 9.40 17.59 -15.16
C PRO A 461 8.96 16.35 -14.36
N ARG A 462 7.68 16.00 -14.45
CA ARG A 462 7.07 14.94 -13.63
C ARG A 462 7.39 13.50 -14.06
N GLY A 463 7.91 13.28 -15.26
CA GLY A 463 8.06 11.97 -15.93
C GLY A 463 9.03 10.96 -15.30
N GLY A 464 9.49 11.19 -14.07
CA GLY A 464 10.35 10.30 -13.29
C GLY A 464 9.69 9.78 -12.03
N ASP A 465 10.33 8.81 -11.38
CA ASP A 465 9.96 8.44 -10.02
C ASP A 465 10.53 9.48 -9.06
N PRO A 466 9.71 10.04 -8.16
CA PRO A 466 10.17 11.03 -7.20
C PRO A 466 11.23 10.41 -6.29
N ALA A 467 12.40 11.03 -6.22
CA ALA A 467 13.49 10.59 -5.35
C ALA A 467 13.14 10.88 -3.88
N THR A 468 12.49 9.94 -3.19
CA THR A 468 12.14 10.03 -1.76
C THR A 468 13.33 9.75 -0.83
N ASP A 469 14.41 9.14 -1.35
CA ASP A 469 15.64 8.85 -0.63
C ASP A 469 16.61 10.04 -0.68
N LEU A 470 17.02 10.49 0.50
CA LEU A 470 17.93 11.61 0.69
C LEU A 470 19.32 11.36 0.16
N LYS A 471 19.78 10.10 0.16
CA LYS A 471 21.07 9.75 -0.43
C LYS A 471 21.04 9.97 -1.92
N LYS A 472 19.96 9.49 -2.58
CA LYS A 472 19.74 9.73 -4.00
C LYS A 472 19.61 11.21 -4.33
N LEU A 473 18.86 11.97 -3.52
CA LEU A 473 18.76 13.43 -3.69
C LEU A 473 20.11 14.14 -3.53
N ALA A 474 20.98 13.67 -2.63
CA ALA A 474 22.30 14.27 -2.41
C ALA A 474 23.32 13.96 -3.53
N GLU A 475 23.04 12.95 -4.37
CA GLU A 475 23.85 12.60 -5.53
C GLU A 475 23.48 13.41 -6.79
N LEU A 476 22.33 14.09 -6.78
CA LEU A 476 21.85 14.92 -7.89
C LEU A 476 22.45 16.34 -7.86
N PRO A 477 22.55 17.02 -9.01
CA PRO A 477 22.73 18.47 -9.08
C PRO A 477 21.69 19.19 -8.21
N GLU A 478 22.06 20.27 -7.51
CA GLU A 478 21.16 20.92 -6.53
C GLU A 478 19.86 21.45 -7.17
N ASP A 479 19.91 21.91 -8.41
CA ASP A 479 18.74 22.33 -9.19
C ASP A 479 17.79 21.17 -9.50
N GLU A 480 18.33 20.02 -9.92
CA GLU A 480 17.53 18.80 -10.12
C GLU A 480 16.99 18.25 -8.79
N ALA A 481 17.81 18.28 -7.74
CA ALA A 481 17.40 17.86 -6.40
C ALA A 481 16.25 18.73 -5.88
N GLU A 482 16.29 20.05 -6.11
CA GLU A 482 15.22 20.96 -5.69
C GLU A 482 13.92 20.71 -6.44
N VAL A 483 13.98 20.43 -7.75
CA VAL A 483 12.81 20.01 -8.52
C VAL A 483 12.20 18.73 -7.95
N GLN A 484 13.03 17.70 -7.69
CA GLN A 484 12.56 16.44 -7.10
C GLN A 484 11.93 16.65 -5.72
N ARG A 485 12.51 17.52 -4.90
CA ARG A 485 11.99 17.91 -3.58
C ARG A 485 10.61 18.55 -3.67
N VAL A 486 10.38 19.44 -4.64
CA VAL A 486 9.05 20.02 -4.87
C VAL A 486 8.04 18.95 -5.26
N ILE A 487 8.38 18.05 -6.18
CA ILE A 487 7.50 16.96 -6.60
C ILE A 487 7.18 16.06 -5.40
N VAL A 488 8.18 15.69 -4.61
CA VAL A 488 8.00 14.91 -3.38
C VAL A 488 7.04 15.62 -2.43
N ASP A 489 7.21 16.92 -2.16
CA ASP A 489 6.32 17.62 -1.24
C ASP A 489 4.88 17.77 -1.77
N LEU A 490 4.69 17.96 -3.09
CA LEU A 490 3.36 17.91 -3.71
C LEU A 490 2.66 16.56 -3.48
N LEU A 491 3.41 15.48 -3.29
CA LEU A 491 2.89 14.14 -3.04
C LEU A 491 2.86 13.76 -1.55
N TRP A 492 3.63 14.40 -0.67
CA TRP A 492 3.86 13.92 0.71
C TRP A 492 3.72 14.97 1.83
N ALA A 493 3.67 16.26 1.52
CA ALA A 493 3.62 17.31 2.55
C ALA A 493 2.24 17.39 3.22
N ASP A 494 2.23 17.68 4.52
CA ASP A 494 0.99 17.73 5.33
C ASP A 494 0.69 19.13 5.87
N PRO A 495 -0.57 19.61 5.79
CA PRO A 495 -1.01 20.81 6.48
C PRO A 495 -1.16 20.52 7.97
N ARG A 496 -0.20 20.94 8.80
CA ARG A 496 -0.25 20.77 10.26
C ARG A 496 0.37 21.96 10.97
N GLY A 497 -0.04 22.16 12.23
CA GLY A 497 0.53 23.18 13.12
C GLY A 497 -0.08 24.56 13.01
N LYS A 498 0.60 25.55 13.59
CA LYS A 498 0.06 26.90 13.80
C LYS A 498 0.59 27.93 12.81
N THR A 499 1.88 27.90 12.48
CA THR A 499 2.48 28.79 11.48
C THR A 499 3.79 28.22 10.94
N GLY A 500 4.20 28.66 9.75
CA GLY A 500 5.50 28.37 9.18
C GLY A 500 5.62 26.93 8.70
N TYR A 501 6.85 26.42 8.73
CA TYR A 501 7.16 25.05 8.33
C TYR A 501 7.67 24.25 9.52
N GLY A 502 7.59 22.91 9.44
CA GLY A 502 8.17 22.01 10.42
C GLY A 502 8.54 20.65 9.82
N PRO A 503 9.22 19.78 10.59
CA PRO A 503 9.42 18.37 10.21
C PRO A 503 8.13 17.64 9.89
N SER A 504 8.11 16.94 8.76
CA SER A 504 7.26 15.77 8.63
C SER A 504 7.97 14.53 9.21
N TYR A 505 7.21 13.68 9.90
CA TYR A 505 7.69 12.40 10.40
C TYR A 505 7.70 11.30 9.32
N ARG A 506 7.10 11.54 8.14
CA ARG A 506 6.89 10.52 7.10
C ARG A 506 8.15 10.14 6.36
N VAL A 507 8.90 11.14 5.90
CA VAL A 507 10.11 10.94 5.12
C VAL A 507 11.27 11.51 5.90
N ARG A 508 12.14 10.62 6.39
CA ARG A 508 13.06 10.83 7.52
C ARG A 508 13.91 12.12 7.45
N LYS A 509 14.08 12.78 6.29
CA LYS A 509 14.62 14.17 6.14
C LYS A 509 14.15 14.88 4.86
N GLY A 510 12.98 14.54 4.30
CA GLY A 510 12.62 14.90 2.91
C GLY A 510 11.29 15.64 2.69
N CYS A 511 10.41 15.68 3.68
CA CYS A 511 9.11 16.34 3.58
C CYS A 511 8.87 17.26 4.77
N TYR A 512 8.06 18.29 4.54
CA TYR A 512 7.72 19.28 5.56
C TYR A 512 6.24 19.22 5.90
N ILE A 513 5.93 19.57 7.15
CA ILE A 513 4.60 20.08 7.49
C ILE A 513 4.58 21.59 7.27
N PHE A 514 3.42 22.13 6.92
CA PHE A 514 3.23 23.57 6.74
C PHE A 514 1.98 24.04 7.48
N GLY A 515 2.05 25.24 8.05
CA GLY A 515 0.95 25.87 8.77
C GLY A 515 0.02 26.71 7.87
N PRO A 516 -1.10 27.21 8.43
CA PRO A 516 -2.13 27.93 7.70
C PRO A 516 -1.64 29.20 7.00
N ASN A 517 -0.67 29.92 7.57
CA ASN A 517 -0.07 31.10 6.95
C ASN A 517 0.61 30.78 5.60
N ILE A 518 1.19 29.59 5.45
CA ILE A 518 1.82 29.14 4.20
C ILE A 518 0.74 28.89 3.15
N THR A 519 -0.35 28.21 3.54
CA THR A 519 -1.51 28.00 2.65
C THR A 519 -2.12 29.32 2.19
N THR A 520 -2.46 30.21 3.13
CA THR A 520 -3.04 31.51 2.81
C THR A 520 -2.13 32.36 1.92
N ALA A 521 -0.81 32.35 2.17
CA ALA A 521 0.14 33.09 1.35
C ALA A 521 0.23 32.54 -0.09
N PHE A 522 0.29 31.22 -0.24
CA PHE A 522 0.29 30.57 -1.55
C PHE A 522 -1.00 30.86 -2.32
N LEU A 523 -2.17 30.71 -1.69
CA LEU A 523 -3.46 30.95 -2.32
C LEU A 523 -3.61 32.40 -2.76
N ARG A 524 -3.34 33.37 -1.87
CA ARG A 524 -3.41 34.80 -2.21
C ARG A 524 -2.51 35.19 -3.37
N ARG A 525 -1.27 34.69 -3.39
CA ARG A 525 -0.30 34.99 -4.45
C ARG A 525 -0.77 34.52 -5.82
N ASN A 526 -1.40 33.36 -5.85
CA ASN A 526 -1.84 32.72 -7.09
C ASN A 526 -3.29 33.08 -7.45
N GLY A 527 -3.92 34.03 -6.74
CA GLY A 527 -5.30 34.43 -6.98
C GLY A 527 -6.33 33.36 -6.64
N LEU A 528 -5.96 32.38 -5.83
CA LEU A 528 -6.79 31.24 -5.43
C LEU A 528 -7.45 31.50 -4.07
N ARG A 529 -8.56 30.81 -3.82
CA ARG A 529 -9.31 30.91 -2.57
C ARG A 529 -9.19 29.67 -1.70
N LEU A 530 -9.07 28.49 -2.32
CA LEU A 530 -9.22 27.21 -1.63
C LEU A 530 -8.16 26.22 -2.11
N MET A 531 -7.57 25.50 -1.17
CA MET A 531 -6.81 24.28 -1.43
C MET A 531 -7.62 23.06 -1.01
N ILE A 532 -7.59 22.01 -1.84
CA ILE A 532 -8.11 20.68 -1.51
C ILE A 532 -6.97 19.69 -1.63
N ARG A 533 -6.81 18.85 -0.61
CA ARG A 533 -5.81 17.77 -0.58
C ARG A 533 -6.34 16.46 -0.01
N SER A 534 -5.53 15.41 -0.05
CA SER A 534 -5.89 14.03 0.30
C SER A 534 -4.88 13.42 1.29
N HIS A 535 -4.27 12.25 1.06
CA HIS A 535 -3.06 11.70 1.73
C HIS A 535 -3.14 11.40 3.25
N GLU A 536 -4.05 12.03 4.00
CA GLU A 536 -4.21 11.86 5.44
C GLU A 536 -5.61 11.38 5.78
N VAL A 537 -5.68 10.22 6.42
CA VAL A 537 -6.90 9.68 7.01
C VAL A 537 -7.50 10.69 7.98
N LYS A 538 -8.78 11.03 7.78
CA LYS A 538 -9.58 11.85 8.68
C LYS A 538 -10.70 10.99 9.26
N VAL A 539 -10.93 11.08 10.57
CA VAL A 539 -11.96 10.26 11.26
C VAL A 539 -13.33 10.44 10.63
N GLY A 540 -13.71 11.67 10.26
CA GLY A 540 -14.96 11.99 9.58
C GLY A 540 -14.93 11.86 8.05
N GLY A 541 -13.85 11.32 7.48
CA GLY A 541 -13.58 11.27 6.04
C GLY A 541 -13.08 12.58 5.44
N PHE A 542 -13.33 13.73 6.07
CA PHE A 542 -12.75 15.02 5.69
C PHE A 542 -12.49 15.92 6.89
N GLU A 543 -11.67 16.96 6.70
CA GLU A 543 -11.42 18.00 7.70
C GLU A 543 -10.99 19.31 7.03
N TRP A 544 -11.53 20.44 7.50
CA TRP A 544 -10.94 21.77 7.24
C TRP A 544 -9.65 21.89 8.05
N THR A 545 -8.54 21.44 7.46
CA THR A 545 -7.26 21.30 8.17
C THR A 545 -6.60 22.66 8.39
N HIS A 546 -6.76 23.59 7.44
CA HIS A 546 -6.55 25.02 7.62
C HIS A 546 -7.84 25.77 7.24
N PRO A 547 -8.01 27.07 7.58
CA PRO A 547 -9.21 27.84 7.21
C PRO A 547 -9.55 27.83 5.71
N ASP A 548 -8.54 27.68 4.87
CA ASP A 548 -8.56 27.69 3.41
C ASP A 548 -7.97 26.39 2.79
N CYS A 549 -7.87 25.31 3.59
CA CYS A 549 -7.43 23.99 3.14
C CYS A 549 -8.35 22.88 3.64
N ILE A 550 -8.89 22.09 2.72
CA ILE A 550 -9.68 20.89 3.02
C ILE A 550 -8.82 19.65 2.77
N THR A 551 -8.82 18.72 3.72
CA THR A 551 -8.34 17.35 3.50
C THR A 551 -9.54 16.43 3.30
N VAL A 552 -9.58 15.64 2.23
CA VAL A 552 -10.61 14.63 1.93
C VAL A 552 -9.98 13.25 1.72
N PHE A 553 -10.58 12.24 2.34
CA PHE A 553 -10.13 10.85 2.33
C PHE A 553 -11.32 9.93 2.03
N SER A 554 -11.24 9.14 0.95
CA SER A 554 -12.39 8.41 0.39
C SER A 554 -12.33 6.89 0.65
N ALA A 555 -11.40 6.43 1.49
CA ALA A 555 -11.25 5.04 1.91
C ALA A 555 -11.79 4.84 3.34
N PRO A 556 -13.07 4.47 3.53
CA PRO A 556 -13.66 4.25 4.85
C PRO A 556 -13.09 2.98 5.51
N ASN A 557 -13.11 2.94 6.84
CA ASN A 557 -12.52 1.89 7.68
C ASN A 557 -11.16 1.43 7.16
N TYR A 558 -10.28 2.39 6.91
CA TYR A 558 -8.99 2.18 6.26
C TYR A 558 -8.19 1.06 6.94
N LEU A 559 -7.56 0.21 6.12
CA LEU A 559 -6.86 -1.01 6.55
C LEU A 559 -7.72 -2.01 7.36
N GLY A 560 -9.05 -1.86 7.33
CA GLY A 560 -10.00 -2.72 8.03
C GLY A 560 -10.10 -2.46 9.54
N HIS A 561 -9.37 -1.48 10.08
CA HIS A 561 -9.30 -1.25 11.53
C HIS A 561 -9.26 0.23 11.95
N ALA A 562 -9.14 1.18 11.01
CA ALA A 562 -9.05 2.60 11.37
C ALA A 562 -10.39 3.19 11.86
N GLY A 563 -11.53 2.58 11.50
CA GLY A 563 -12.86 3.03 11.92
C GLY A 563 -13.26 4.42 11.43
N ASN A 564 -12.51 5.01 10.49
CA ASN A 564 -12.83 6.30 9.89
C ASN A 564 -13.98 6.17 8.87
N LYS A 565 -14.72 7.27 8.67
CA LYS A 565 -15.60 7.39 7.51
C LYS A 565 -14.81 7.69 6.24
N GLY A 566 -15.42 7.46 5.10
CA GLY A 566 -15.00 7.99 3.81
C GLY A 566 -15.77 9.27 3.51
N ALA A 567 -15.18 10.18 2.74
CA ALA A 567 -15.88 11.35 2.24
C ALA A 567 -15.48 11.69 0.81
N VAL A 568 -16.35 12.41 0.13
CA VAL A 568 -16.12 13.03 -1.18
C VAL A 568 -16.64 14.48 -1.15
N ILE A 569 -16.00 15.37 -1.90
CA ILE A 569 -16.38 16.78 -1.99
C ILE A 569 -17.16 17.00 -3.28
N LYS A 570 -18.35 17.57 -3.19
CA LYS A 570 -19.06 18.12 -4.34
C LYS A 570 -18.84 19.62 -4.39
N LEU A 571 -18.15 20.08 -5.43
CA LEU A 571 -18.00 21.48 -5.76
C LEU A 571 -19.12 21.88 -6.72
N ALA A 572 -19.89 22.90 -6.35
CA ALA A 572 -20.95 23.48 -7.17
C ALA A 572 -21.00 25.00 -6.97
N PRO A 573 -21.57 25.78 -7.91
CA PRO A 573 -21.58 27.22 -7.81
C PRO A 573 -22.46 27.67 -6.63
N ASP A 574 -21.95 28.55 -5.79
CA ASP A 574 -22.73 29.26 -4.78
C ASP A 574 -23.51 30.44 -5.38
N GLU A 575 -24.16 31.24 -4.54
CA GLU A 575 -24.88 32.46 -4.95
C GLU A 575 -23.97 33.49 -5.67
N THR A 576 -22.66 33.41 -5.49
CA THR A 576 -21.66 34.25 -6.17
C THR A 576 -21.15 33.65 -7.48
N GLY A 577 -21.60 32.43 -7.82
CA GLY A 577 -21.14 31.68 -8.99
C GLY A 577 -19.79 30.98 -8.80
N ARG A 578 -19.21 30.99 -7.59
CA ARG A 578 -17.94 30.33 -7.29
C ARG A 578 -18.15 28.92 -6.76
N LEU A 579 -17.20 28.02 -7.02
CA LEU A 579 -17.28 26.63 -6.58
C LEU A 579 -17.22 26.50 -5.05
N ALA A 580 -18.36 26.28 -4.41
CA ALA A 580 -18.45 26.01 -2.98
C ALA A 580 -18.45 24.51 -2.69
N PRO A 581 -17.68 24.06 -1.67
CA PRO A 581 -17.64 22.66 -1.27
C PRO A 581 -18.86 22.27 -0.42
N SER A 582 -19.42 21.11 -0.75
CA SER A 582 -20.31 20.33 0.10
C SER A 582 -19.78 18.91 0.23
N PHE A 583 -20.12 18.22 1.30
CA PHE A 583 -19.49 16.94 1.66
C PHE A 583 -20.52 15.83 1.67
N VAL A 584 -20.17 14.68 1.10
CA VAL A 584 -20.91 13.44 1.25
C VAL A 584 -20.01 12.45 1.96
N THR A 585 -20.45 12.00 3.14
CA THR A 585 -19.71 11.05 3.99
C THR A 585 -20.41 9.70 4.02
N TYR A 586 -19.64 8.62 4.03
CA TYR A 586 -20.17 7.26 4.04
C TYR A 586 -19.30 6.33 4.89
N GLU A 587 -19.91 5.25 5.35
CA GLU A 587 -19.25 4.17 6.08
C GLU A 587 -18.75 3.10 5.10
N ALA A 588 -17.81 2.26 5.56
CA ALA A 588 -17.29 1.16 4.76
C ALA A 588 -18.41 0.17 4.41
N GLN A 589 -18.38 -0.36 3.18
CA GLN A 589 -19.26 -1.47 2.83
C GLN A 589 -18.76 -2.77 3.47
N ASP A 590 -19.70 -3.55 4.04
CA ASP A 590 -19.43 -4.90 4.51
C ASP A 590 -19.13 -5.81 3.31
N VAL A 591 -17.85 -6.11 3.09
CA VAL A 591 -17.38 -7.03 2.03
C VAL A 591 -17.77 -8.49 2.31
N SER A 592 -18.37 -8.78 3.47
CA SER A 592 -18.77 -10.12 3.93
C SER A 592 -20.04 -10.69 3.25
N GLY A 593 -20.72 -9.90 2.42
CA GLY A 593 -22.01 -10.28 1.83
C GLY A 593 -21.99 -11.29 0.67
N ASN A 594 -20.84 -11.60 0.06
CA ASN A 594 -20.76 -12.45 -1.14
C ASN A 594 -19.93 -13.73 -0.99
N VAL A 595 -19.51 -14.09 0.23
CA VAL A 595 -19.00 -15.44 0.54
C VAL A 595 -20.10 -16.18 1.29
N GLY A 596 -20.79 -17.07 0.59
CA GLY A 596 -21.92 -17.81 1.14
C GLY A 596 -21.58 -18.57 2.42
N ALA A 597 -22.46 -18.41 3.42
CA ALA A 597 -22.79 -19.32 4.50
C ALA A 597 -21.73 -19.65 5.58
N GLU A 598 -22.17 -19.38 6.82
CA GLU A 598 -21.68 -19.92 8.10
C GLU A 598 -20.35 -19.41 8.67
N GLN A 599 -20.44 -18.28 9.39
CA GLN A 599 -19.87 -18.21 10.74
C GLN A 599 -20.70 -17.26 11.60
N LYS A 600 -21.75 -17.80 12.23
CA LYS A 600 -22.36 -17.15 13.38
C LYS A 600 -21.30 -17.08 14.47
N CYS A 601 -20.97 -15.88 14.93
CA CYS A 601 -20.31 -15.65 16.19
C CYS A 601 -21.09 -16.38 17.29
N CYS A 602 -20.45 -17.36 17.92
CA CYS A 602 -20.84 -17.78 19.26
C CYS A 602 -20.26 -16.77 20.24
N ASN A 603 -21.11 -16.32 21.16
CA ASN A 603 -20.79 -15.51 22.34
C ASN A 603 -19.61 -16.03 23.14
#